data_AF-A0AB37ZE12-F1
#
_entry.id   AF-A0AB37ZE12-F1
#
_cell.length_a   1.000
_cell.length_b   1.000
_cell.length_c   1.000
_cell.angle_alpha   90.00
_cell.angle_beta   90.00
_cell.angle_gamma   90.00
#
_symmetry.space_group_name_H-M   'P 1'
#
loop_
_entity.id
_entity.type
_entity.pdbx_description
1 polymer ?
#
loop_
_entity_poly.entity_id
_entity_poly.type
_entity_poly.pdbx_seq_one_letter_code
_entity_poly.pdbx_strand_id
1 'polypeptide(L)'
;MCLKALLGAVDLQSRTDPEIYELANNVLAEITQNLSDGIYKQLQGSLSFGWATAPKFNAWAESDTVVGGPPQHKIILHYELARLLYRDAEEFCSFASNEQTKRLIQTAFADDATDLLPECFTLDDCIQNMFLGSLTWVYFHELGHLMQEHGRVRDDGSSASTITTIQELDAQAAQILTGRQALISHATELAADSEATTLCLIASARHFLRGPLVDEGDGAEVFIGSVYLLICSLACIFYRFNAGSSPNVITPITGSHPSPIYRLELSAPHIYELTELLLKAHDFDGQRRRLVGMTKQAADLGSFFCNYGQGTSTEETIHLFIKGFLQRPEFKPYSKEILTVWDEIHPSIMASRHFGVELGVLRFTSEFRNFVFSDSSMT
;
A
#
# COMPACT_ATOMS: atom_id res chain seq x y z
N MET A 1 -14.04 -0.41 -26.61
CA MET A 1 -13.87 1.04 -26.92
C MET A 1 -12.73 1.52 -26.03
N CYS A 2 -11.60 1.94 -26.62
CA CYS A 2 -10.34 2.18 -25.89
C CYS A 2 -10.46 3.40 -24.96
N LEU A 3 -10.00 3.30 -23.71
CA LEU A 3 -10.13 4.34 -22.67
C LEU A 3 -9.56 5.70 -23.09
N LYS A 4 -8.54 5.70 -23.97
CA LYS A 4 -7.99 6.92 -24.59
C LYS A 4 -9.02 7.77 -25.34
N ALA A 5 -10.14 7.19 -25.75
CA ALA A 5 -11.22 7.92 -26.43
C ALA A 5 -12.24 8.56 -25.47
N LEU A 6 -12.19 8.25 -24.17
CA LEU A 6 -13.15 8.74 -23.17
C LEU A 6 -12.58 9.88 -22.31
N LEU A 7 -11.25 9.98 -22.19
CA LEU A 7 -10.58 11.06 -21.44
C LEU A 7 -10.58 12.35 -22.28
N GLY A 8 -11.62 13.17 -22.10
CA GLY A 8 -11.62 14.56 -22.57
C GLY A 8 -10.46 15.31 -21.93
N ALA A 9 -9.67 16.02 -22.73
CA ALA A 9 -8.48 16.73 -22.27
C ALA A 9 -8.86 17.82 -21.26
N VAL A 10 -8.53 17.59 -19.99
CA VAL A 10 -8.32 18.68 -19.03
C VAL A 10 -6.91 19.19 -19.29
N ASP A 11 -6.79 20.47 -19.64
CA ASP A 11 -5.51 21.11 -19.98
C ASP A 11 -4.70 21.35 -18.70
N LEU A 12 -4.06 20.28 -18.20
CA LEU A 12 -3.08 20.31 -17.11
C LEU A 12 -1.68 20.40 -17.70
N GLN A 13 -0.85 21.28 -17.16
CA GLN A 13 0.56 21.30 -17.49
C GLN A 13 1.27 20.16 -16.74
N SER A 14 1.22 18.97 -17.34
CA SER A 14 1.88 17.76 -16.85
C SER A 14 3.38 18.00 -16.59
N ARG A 15 3.89 17.48 -15.47
CA ARG A 15 5.33 17.52 -15.17
C ARG A 15 6.12 16.71 -16.20
N THR A 16 7.27 17.23 -16.56
CA THR A 16 8.27 16.50 -17.36
C THR A 16 8.90 15.37 -16.54
N ASP A 17 9.38 14.33 -17.21
CA ASP A 17 10.03 13.21 -16.51
C ASP A 17 11.20 13.65 -15.61
N PRO A 18 12.09 14.59 -16.02
CA PRO A 18 13.11 15.13 -15.13
C PRO A 18 12.57 15.78 -13.85
N GLU A 19 11.47 16.54 -13.94
CA GLU A 19 10.84 17.16 -12.77
C GLU A 19 10.23 16.11 -11.83
N ILE A 20 9.70 15.01 -12.38
CA ILE A 20 9.18 13.88 -11.59
C ILE A 20 10.34 13.21 -10.83
N TYR A 21 11.46 12.95 -11.49
CA TYR A 21 12.64 12.33 -10.85
C TYR A 21 13.25 13.22 -9.78
N GLU A 22 13.35 14.53 -10.03
CA GLU A 22 13.86 15.49 -9.07
C GLU A 22 12.96 15.54 -7.82
N LEU A 23 11.64 15.62 -8.01
CA LEU A 23 10.68 15.60 -6.90
C LEU A 23 10.79 14.30 -6.10
N ALA A 24 10.83 13.15 -6.78
CA ALA A 24 10.96 11.85 -6.12
C ALA A 24 12.25 11.77 -5.29
N ASN A 25 13.38 12.20 -5.87
CA ASN A 25 14.66 12.18 -5.21
C ASN A 25 14.67 13.08 -3.96
N ASN A 26 14.12 14.29 -4.05
CA ASN A 26 14.07 15.22 -2.94
C ASN A 26 13.26 14.66 -1.77
N VAL A 27 12.08 14.12 -2.05
CA VAL A 27 11.19 13.52 -1.04
C VAL A 27 11.84 12.33 -0.36
N LEU A 28 12.38 11.38 -1.13
CA LEU A 28 12.98 10.17 -0.58
C LEU A 28 14.30 10.44 0.15
N ALA A 29 15.10 11.41 -0.33
CA ALA A 29 16.31 11.84 0.37
C ALA A 29 15.97 12.48 1.72
N GLU A 30 14.93 13.32 1.77
CA GLU A 30 14.48 13.95 3.03
C GLU A 30 13.96 12.90 4.02
N ILE A 31 13.11 11.96 3.57
CA ILE A 31 12.64 10.85 4.41
C ILE A 31 13.82 10.03 4.94
N THR A 32 14.75 9.67 4.05
CA THR A 32 15.95 8.89 4.41
C THR A 32 16.80 9.61 5.45
N GLN A 33 17.02 10.91 5.26
CA GLN A 33 17.81 11.72 6.19
C GLN A 33 17.12 11.86 7.55
N ASN A 34 15.81 12.11 7.56
CA ASN A 34 15.03 12.21 8.80
C ASN A 34 15.03 10.90 9.59
N LEU A 35 14.90 9.75 8.93
CA LEU A 35 15.02 8.43 9.57
C LEU A 35 16.44 8.16 10.06
N SER A 36 17.44 8.53 9.25
CA SER A 36 18.85 8.37 9.61
C SER A 36 19.19 9.15 10.88
N ASP A 37 18.77 10.41 10.95
CA ASP A 37 19.02 11.30 12.09
C ASP A 37 18.18 10.96 13.31
N GLY A 38 16.89 10.68 13.10
CA GLY A 38 15.93 10.46 14.17
C GLY A 38 15.97 9.07 14.79
N ILE A 39 16.38 8.04 14.04
CA ILE A 39 16.30 6.64 14.49
C ILE A 39 17.65 5.94 14.34
N TYR A 40 18.18 5.83 13.12
CA TYR A 40 19.34 4.94 12.87
C TYR A 40 20.60 5.38 13.62
N LYS A 41 20.89 6.68 13.69
CA LYS A 41 22.02 7.19 14.48
C LYS A 41 21.92 6.80 15.96
N GLN A 42 20.71 6.79 16.54
CA GLN A 42 20.51 6.39 17.94
C GLN A 42 20.76 4.90 18.15
N LEU A 43 20.44 4.10 17.13
CA LEU A 43 20.68 2.65 17.11
C LEU A 43 22.11 2.29 16.66
N GLN A 44 22.98 3.27 16.42
CA GLN A 44 24.32 3.07 15.83
C GLN A 44 24.27 2.35 14.46
N GLY A 45 23.14 2.46 13.78
CA GLY A 45 22.87 1.87 12.48
C GLY A 45 23.10 2.83 11.32
N SER A 46 22.85 2.34 10.11
CA SER A 46 22.82 3.16 8.89
C SER A 46 21.61 2.83 8.02
N LEU A 47 21.09 3.86 7.36
CA LEU A 47 20.09 3.74 6.31
C LEU A 47 20.62 4.50 5.09
N SER A 48 20.57 3.86 3.93
CA SER A 48 20.91 4.49 2.66
C SER A 48 19.82 4.27 1.62
N PHE A 49 19.73 5.21 0.68
CA PHE A 49 18.80 5.16 -0.43
C PHE A 49 19.55 5.25 -1.75
N GLY A 50 19.11 4.50 -2.76
CA GLY A 50 19.69 4.52 -4.09
C GLY A 50 18.66 4.36 -5.20
N TRP A 51 19.07 4.73 -6.42
CA TRP A 51 18.29 4.55 -7.64
C TRP A 51 18.88 3.45 -8.51
N ALA A 52 18.03 2.54 -8.98
CA ALA A 52 18.36 1.58 -10.01
C ALA A 52 18.07 2.15 -11.40
N THR A 53 18.98 1.90 -12.34
CA THR A 53 18.93 2.44 -13.72
C THR A 53 18.21 1.53 -14.71
N ALA A 54 17.68 0.39 -14.29
CA ALA A 54 16.86 -0.43 -15.17
C ALA A 54 15.43 0.15 -15.26
N PRO A 55 14.80 0.21 -16.45
CA PRO A 55 13.46 0.76 -16.63
C PRO A 55 12.39 -0.26 -16.20
N LYS A 56 12.25 -0.48 -14.89
CA LYS A 56 11.27 -1.42 -14.32
C LYS A 56 10.42 -0.73 -13.26
N PHE A 57 9.18 -1.16 -13.12
CA PHE A 57 8.40 -0.87 -11.92
C PHE A 57 8.84 -1.87 -10.84
N ASN A 58 9.78 -1.49 -9.98
CA ASN A 58 10.28 -2.37 -8.93
C ASN A 58 10.98 -1.55 -7.84
N ALA A 59 11.00 -2.09 -6.63
CA ALA A 59 11.77 -1.63 -5.49
C ALA A 59 12.32 -2.86 -4.75
N TRP A 60 13.36 -2.65 -3.95
CA TRP A 60 13.90 -3.71 -3.12
C TRP A 60 14.64 -3.17 -1.91
N ALA A 61 14.75 -4.06 -0.93
CA ALA A 61 15.43 -3.82 0.34
C ALA A 61 16.64 -4.76 0.50
N GLU A 62 17.73 -4.21 1.04
CA GLU A 62 18.95 -4.94 1.40
C GLU A 62 19.26 -4.71 2.89
N SER A 63 19.50 -5.80 3.62
CA SER A 63 20.00 -5.76 5.00
C SER A 63 21.35 -6.46 5.09
N ASP A 64 22.36 -5.73 5.56
CA ASP A 64 23.68 -6.23 5.96
C ASP A 64 23.76 -6.38 7.50
N THR A 65 22.61 -6.30 8.18
CA THR A 65 22.54 -6.34 9.64
C THR A 65 22.99 -7.71 10.17
N VAL A 66 24.07 -7.73 10.95
CA VAL A 66 24.50 -8.92 11.69
C VAL A 66 23.49 -9.21 12.81
N VAL A 67 23.23 -10.48 13.11
CA VAL A 67 22.31 -10.90 14.18
C VAL A 67 22.69 -10.26 15.52
N GLY A 68 21.75 -9.53 16.12
CA GLY A 68 21.95 -8.79 17.37
C GLY A 68 22.77 -7.49 17.24
N GLY A 69 23.22 -7.16 16.02
CA GLY A 69 23.95 -5.94 15.70
C GLY A 69 23.03 -4.75 15.37
N PRO A 70 23.62 -3.55 15.16
CA PRO A 70 22.89 -2.36 14.76
C PRO A 70 22.39 -2.48 13.31
N PRO A 71 21.22 -1.91 12.96
CA PRO A 71 20.62 -2.08 11.64
C PRO A 71 21.48 -1.43 10.54
N GLN A 72 21.77 -2.17 9.47
CA GLN A 72 22.53 -1.72 8.30
C GLN A 72 21.68 -1.93 7.05
N HIS A 73 20.96 -0.89 6.67
CA HIS A 73 19.84 -0.99 5.75
C HIS A 73 20.04 -0.15 4.49
N LYS A 74 19.57 -0.68 3.36
CA LYS A 74 19.56 0.04 2.10
C LYS A 74 18.28 -0.23 1.34
N ILE A 75 17.65 0.84 0.85
CA ILE A 75 16.43 0.80 0.03
C ILE A 75 16.80 1.26 -1.37
N ILE A 76 16.41 0.51 -2.39
CA ILE A 76 16.65 0.88 -3.78
C ILE A 76 15.34 0.86 -4.56
N LEU A 77 15.05 1.96 -5.24
CA LEU A 77 13.92 2.08 -6.15
C LEU A 77 14.43 2.21 -7.60
N HIS A 78 13.69 1.66 -8.55
CA HIS A 78 13.94 1.96 -9.96
C HIS A 78 13.41 3.35 -10.32
N TYR A 79 14.14 4.12 -11.13
CA TYR A 79 13.66 5.46 -11.53
C TYR A 79 12.31 5.40 -12.26
N GLU A 80 12.10 4.34 -13.04
CA GLU A 80 10.89 4.14 -13.83
C GLU A 80 9.66 3.90 -12.95
N LEU A 81 9.83 3.35 -11.73
CA LEU A 81 8.77 3.26 -10.74
C LEU A 81 8.24 4.66 -10.39
N ALA A 82 9.13 5.62 -10.10
CA ALA A 82 8.71 6.99 -9.77
C ALA A 82 7.97 7.66 -10.93
N ARG A 83 8.44 7.47 -12.17
CA ARG A 83 7.75 7.98 -13.36
C ARG A 83 6.34 7.39 -13.46
N LEU A 84 6.22 6.07 -13.38
CA LEU A 84 4.94 5.38 -13.55
C LEU A 84 3.94 5.73 -12.44
N LEU A 85 4.38 5.84 -11.18
CA LEU A 85 3.51 6.30 -10.09
C LEU A 85 2.91 7.68 -10.35
N TYR A 86 3.72 8.62 -10.88
CA TYR A 86 3.23 9.95 -11.22
C TYR A 86 2.22 9.90 -12.38
N ARG A 87 2.53 9.13 -13.44
CA ARG A 87 1.62 8.97 -14.58
C ARG A 87 0.31 8.29 -14.18
N ASP A 88 0.34 7.34 -13.24
CA ASP A 88 -0.87 6.76 -12.69
C ASP A 88 -1.72 7.77 -11.96
N ALA A 89 -1.10 8.66 -11.17
CA ALA A 89 -1.82 9.71 -10.46
C ALA A 89 -2.53 10.66 -11.44
N GLU A 90 -1.86 11.06 -12.53
CA GLU A 90 -2.47 11.86 -13.60
C GLU A 90 -3.63 11.14 -14.29
N GLU A 91 -3.41 9.90 -14.72
CA GLU A 91 -4.41 9.09 -15.41
C GLU A 91 -5.62 8.80 -14.51
N PHE A 92 -5.38 8.48 -13.24
CA PHE A 92 -6.43 8.26 -12.24
C PHE A 92 -7.23 9.53 -11.99
N CYS A 93 -6.57 10.67 -11.76
CA CYS A 93 -7.27 11.93 -11.48
C CYS A 93 -8.09 12.41 -12.70
N SER A 94 -7.57 12.22 -13.91
CA SER A 94 -8.32 12.44 -15.15
C SER A 94 -9.52 11.51 -15.26
N PHE A 95 -9.34 10.23 -14.92
CA PHE A 95 -10.39 9.23 -14.90
C PHE A 95 -11.51 9.57 -13.89
N ALA A 96 -11.17 9.94 -12.66
CA ALA A 96 -12.11 10.32 -11.61
C ALA A 96 -12.83 11.64 -11.91
N SER A 97 -12.18 12.55 -12.63
CA SER A 97 -12.78 13.83 -13.06
C SER A 97 -13.74 13.68 -14.25
N ASN A 98 -13.75 12.53 -14.93
CA ASN A 98 -14.54 12.31 -16.12
C ASN A 98 -16.04 12.15 -15.80
N GLU A 99 -16.89 12.96 -16.43
CA GLU A 99 -18.35 12.93 -16.20
C GLU A 99 -19.02 11.60 -16.55
N GLN A 100 -18.51 10.85 -17.53
CA GLN A 100 -19.05 9.52 -17.86
C GLN A 100 -18.66 8.50 -16.79
N THR A 101 -17.42 8.57 -16.29
CA THR A 101 -16.98 7.77 -15.13
C THR A 101 -17.85 8.08 -13.92
N LYS A 102 -18.07 9.35 -13.59
CA LYS A 102 -18.95 9.76 -12.48
C LYS A 102 -20.35 9.15 -12.61
N ARG A 103 -20.97 9.24 -13.79
CA ARG A 103 -22.29 8.62 -14.04
C ARG A 103 -22.28 7.11 -13.91
N LEU A 104 -21.25 6.45 -14.42
CA LEU A 104 -21.11 4.99 -14.33
C LEU A 104 -21.00 4.55 -12.87
N ILE A 105 -20.20 5.27 -12.09
CA ILE A 105 -20.02 5.03 -10.66
C ILE A 105 -21.33 5.32 -9.91
N GLN A 106 -21.98 6.46 -10.12
CA GLN A 106 -23.30 6.74 -9.51
C GLN A 106 -24.32 5.63 -9.78
N THR A 107 -24.31 5.07 -11.00
CA THR A 107 -25.18 3.94 -11.37
C THR A 107 -24.78 2.64 -10.66
N ALA A 108 -23.48 2.37 -10.51
CA ALA A 108 -22.96 1.17 -9.88
C ALA A 108 -23.03 1.21 -8.34
N PHE A 109 -22.99 2.40 -7.73
CA PHE A 109 -22.81 2.58 -6.29
C PHE A 109 -24.04 3.14 -5.53
N ALA A 110 -25.13 3.54 -6.22
CA ALA A 110 -26.44 3.98 -5.71
C ALA A 110 -26.44 5.03 -4.54
N ASP A 111 -26.97 6.23 -4.82
CA ASP A 111 -27.36 7.33 -3.92
C ASP A 111 -26.53 7.53 -2.63
N ASP A 112 -25.26 7.85 -2.81
CA ASP A 112 -24.63 8.98 -2.11
C ASP A 112 -23.70 9.61 -3.14
N ALA A 113 -24.13 10.72 -3.75
CA ALA A 113 -23.33 11.45 -4.74
C ALA A 113 -22.15 12.12 -4.02
N THR A 114 -21.06 11.38 -3.85
CA THR A 114 -19.81 11.92 -3.34
C THR A 114 -18.87 12.23 -4.49
N ASP A 115 -18.19 13.36 -4.39
CA ASP A 115 -17.10 13.69 -5.30
C ASP A 115 -16.05 12.58 -5.28
N LEU A 116 -15.59 12.19 -6.48
CA LEU A 116 -14.63 11.09 -6.64
C LEU A 116 -13.21 11.51 -6.27
N LEU A 117 -12.99 12.80 -6.10
CA LEU A 117 -11.76 13.43 -5.61
C LEU A 117 -12.13 14.38 -4.45
N PRO A 118 -11.27 14.53 -3.44
CA PRO A 118 -11.57 15.42 -2.31
C PRO A 118 -11.65 16.89 -2.74
N GLU A 119 -12.74 17.58 -2.37
CA GLU A 119 -12.96 18.99 -2.71
C GLU A 119 -11.96 19.95 -2.06
N CYS A 120 -11.31 19.54 -0.97
CA CYS A 120 -10.29 20.33 -0.28
C CYS A 120 -8.98 20.49 -1.08
N PHE A 121 -8.87 19.81 -2.23
CA PHE A 121 -7.68 19.82 -3.08
C PHE A 121 -8.02 20.25 -4.49
N THR A 122 -7.12 21.00 -5.12
CA THR A 122 -7.17 21.17 -6.57
C THR A 122 -6.84 19.85 -7.27
N LEU A 123 -7.08 19.79 -8.58
CA LEU A 123 -6.72 18.61 -9.36
C LEU A 123 -5.20 18.34 -9.34
N ASP A 124 -4.39 19.40 -9.39
CA ASP A 124 -2.93 19.32 -9.26
C ASP A 124 -2.51 18.80 -7.87
N ASP A 125 -3.18 19.28 -6.81
CA ASP A 125 -2.95 18.78 -5.46
C ASP A 125 -3.35 17.31 -5.33
N CYS A 126 -4.43 16.87 -5.98
CA CYS A 126 -4.82 15.46 -5.99
C CYS A 126 -3.74 14.58 -6.65
N ILE A 127 -3.24 15.00 -7.82
CA ILE A 127 -2.16 14.29 -8.53
C ILE A 127 -0.91 14.23 -7.66
N GLN A 128 -0.51 15.36 -7.08
CA GLN A 128 0.68 15.44 -6.24
C GLN A 128 0.54 14.61 -4.96
N ASN A 129 -0.60 14.67 -4.26
CA ASN A 129 -0.82 13.87 -3.06
C ASN A 129 -0.88 12.37 -3.35
N MET A 130 -1.48 11.95 -4.47
CA MET A 130 -1.45 10.54 -4.89
C MET A 130 -0.03 10.07 -5.21
N PHE A 131 0.73 10.88 -5.94
CA PHE A 131 2.13 10.58 -6.26
C PHE A 131 3.00 10.48 -5.00
N LEU A 132 2.92 11.47 -4.11
CA LEU A 132 3.70 11.47 -2.87
C LEU A 132 3.27 10.33 -1.95
N GLY A 133 1.96 10.10 -1.79
CA GLY A 133 1.42 9.01 -1.00
C GLY A 133 1.88 7.65 -1.50
N SER A 134 1.83 7.40 -2.81
CA SER A 134 2.33 6.14 -3.40
C SER A 134 3.84 5.97 -3.25
N LEU A 135 4.63 7.00 -3.56
CA LEU A 135 6.08 6.96 -3.49
C LEU A 135 6.57 6.72 -2.05
N THR A 136 6.00 7.45 -1.09
CA THR A 136 6.31 7.30 0.34
C THR A 136 5.88 5.93 0.85
N TRP A 137 4.71 5.43 0.42
CA TRP A 137 4.25 4.10 0.82
C TRP A 137 5.18 3.00 0.31
N VAL A 138 5.62 3.04 -0.95
CA VAL A 138 6.60 2.06 -1.48
C VAL A 138 7.89 2.11 -0.67
N TYR A 139 8.41 3.31 -0.37
CA TYR A 139 9.60 3.44 0.46
C TYR A 139 9.39 2.84 1.87
N PHE A 140 8.26 3.10 2.51
CA PHE A 140 7.97 2.53 3.83
C PHE A 140 7.64 1.04 3.79
N HIS A 141 7.19 0.51 2.66
CA HIS A 141 7.02 -0.93 2.44
C HIS A 141 8.37 -1.64 2.49
N GLU A 142 9.36 -1.15 1.73
CA GLU A 142 10.74 -1.63 1.79
C GLU A 142 11.35 -1.46 3.19
N LEU A 143 11.09 -0.32 3.83
CA LEU A 143 11.52 -0.10 5.21
C LEU A 143 10.84 -1.10 6.16
N GLY A 144 9.58 -1.45 5.94
CA GLY A 144 8.83 -2.44 6.71
C GLY A 144 9.46 -3.83 6.63
N HIS A 145 9.95 -4.23 5.45
CA HIS A 145 10.76 -5.44 5.29
C HIS A 145 12.03 -5.41 6.15
N LEU A 146 12.72 -4.29 6.17
CA LEU A 146 13.98 -4.11 6.90
C LEU A 146 13.76 -4.03 8.42
N MET A 147 12.76 -3.26 8.86
CA MET A 147 12.38 -3.11 10.27
C MET A 147 12.06 -4.46 10.90
N GLN A 148 11.37 -5.32 10.17
CA GLN A 148 10.92 -6.63 10.59
C GLN A 148 11.90 -7.76 10.20
N GLU A 149 13.06 -7.43 9.61
CA GLU A 149 14.08 -8.40 9.17
C GLU A 149 13.48 -9.56 8.35
N HIS A 150 12.52 -9.24 7.47
CA HIS A 150 11.80 -10.22 6.66
C HIS A 150 12.72 -11.12 5.83
N GLY A 151 13.90 -10.62 5.44
CA GLY A 151 14.89 -11.37 4.69
C GLY A 151 15.36 -12.63 5.44
N ARG A 152 15.56 -12.51 6.77
CA ARG A 152 16.03 -13.62 7.61
C ARG A 152 15.03 -14.77 7.69
N VAL A 153 13.73 -14.46 7.79
CA VAL A 153 12.67 -15.48 7.83
C VAL A 153 12.36 -16.06 6.45
N ARG A 154 12.59 -15.29 5.38
CA ARG A 154 12.46 -15.78 3.99
C ARG A 154 13.59 -16.73 3.60
N ASP A 155 14.79 -16.55 4.14
CA ASP A 155 15.98 -17.34 3.78
C ASP A 155 16.06 -18.72 4.47
N ASP A 156 15.27 -18.96 5.53
CA ASP A 156 15.04 -20.23 6.28
C ASP A 156 16.22 -21.25 6.22
N GLY A 157 17.45 -20.77 6.46
CA GLY A 157 18.66 -21.58 6.70
C GLY A 157 19.41 -22.16 5.48
N SER A 158 19.16 -21.71 4.25
CA SER A 158 19.70 -22.36 3.04
C SER A 158 20.84 -21.65 2.30
N SER A 159 21.25 -20.44 2.68
CA SER A 159 22.41 -19.80 2.06
C SER A 159 23.26 -19.03 3.07
N ALA A 160 24.58 -19.25 3.03
CA ALA A 160 25.59 -18.49 3.77
C ALA A 160 25.81 -17.10 3.14
N SER A 161 24.73 -16.43 2.75
CA SER A 161 24.73 -15.07 2.25
C SER A 161 24.59 -14.13 3.43
N THR A 162 25.57 -13.26 3.65
CA THR A 162 25.51 -12.22 4.69
C THR A 162 24.55 -11.08 4.34
N ILE A 163 24.01 -11.06 3.12
CA ILE A 163 23.12 -10.03 2.59
C ILE A 163 21.75 -10.68 2.34
N THR A 164 20.71 -10.17 2.99
CA THR A 164 19.33 -10.57 2.69
C THR A 164 18.70 -9.55 1.76
N THR A 165 18.35 -9.96 0.53
CA THR A 165 17.72 -9.09 -0.48
C THR A 165 16.26 -9.49 -0.68
N ILE A 166 15.33 -8.54 -0.59
CA ILE A 166 13.90 -8.74 -0.85
C ILE A 166 13.50 -7.90 -2.06
N GLN A 167 13.01 -8.53 -3.14
CA GLN A 167 12.61 -7.85 -4.38
C GLN A 167 11.09 -7.92 -4.61
N GLU A 168 10.48 -6.79 -4.97
CA GLU A 168 9.02 -6.66 -5.25
C GLU A 168 8.59 -7.22 -6.62
N LEU A 169 9.48 -7.28 -7.61
CA LEU A 169 9.09 -7.66 -8.98
C LEU A 169 10.24 -8.34 -9.72
N ASP A 170 10.24 -9.67 -9.68
CA ASP A 170 10.98 -10.48 -10.67
C ASP A 170 10.01 -11.29 -11.53
N ALA A 171 9.22 -10.60 -12.34
CA ALA A 171 8.30 -11.22 -13.30
C ALA A 171 9.01 -12.02 -14.41
N GLN A 172 10.35 -12.01 -14.48
CA GLN A 172 11.07 -12.60 -15.62
C GLN A 172 12.31 -13.46 -15.32
N ALA A 173 12.78 -13.64 -14.07
CA ALA A 173 14.02 -14.41 -13.87
C ALA A 173 14.09 -15.43 -12.71
N ALA A 174 13.05 -15.66 -11.90
CA ALA A 174 13.09 -16.68 -10.85
C ALA A 174 11.92 -17.67 -10.95
N GLN A 175 12.14 -18.93 -10.52
CA GLN A 175 11.06 -19.92 -10.40
C GLN A 175 9.88 -19.33 -9.61
N ILE A 176 8.65 -19.58 -10.08
CA ILE A 176 7.43 -19.22 -9.33
C ILE A 176 7.56 -19.84 -7.94
N LEU A 177 7.53 -19.01 -6.90
CA LEU A 177 7.55 -19.49 -5.51
C LEU A 177 6.34 -20.38 -5.28
N THR A 178 6.55 -21.50 -4.59
CA THR A 178 5.48 -22.46 -4.25
C THR A 178 5.63 -22.95 -2.83
N GLY A 179 4.56 -23.51 -2.27
CA GLY A 179 4.57 -24.12 -0.94
C GLY A 179 4.99 -23.10 0.13
N ARG A 180 5.89 -23.52 1.03
CA ARG A 180 6.29 -22.71 2.19
C ARG A 180 6.91 -21.36 1.82
N GLN A 181 7.71 -21.28 0.75
CA GLN A 181 8.34 -20.02 0.34
C GLN A 181 7.29 -18.99 -0.09
N ALA A 182 6.28 -19.41 -0.85
CA ALA A 182 5.17 -18.54 -1.25
C ALA A 182 4.35 -18.08 -0.02
N LEU A 183 4.11 -18.99 0.93
CA LEU A 183 3.41 -18.66 2.19
C LEU A 183 4.14 -17.60 3.02
N ILE A 184 5.43 -17.79 3.27
CA ILE A 184 6.25 -16.82 4.02
C ILE A 184 6.31 -15.49 3.26
N SER A 185 6.53 -15.53 1.94
CA SER A 185 6.54 -14.33 1.09
C SER A 185 5.24 -13.55 1.29
N HIS A 186 4.08 -14.17 1.02
CA HIS A 186 2.79 -13.50 1.13
C HIS A 186 2.51 -12.97 2.55
N ALA A 187 2.84 -13.72 3.61
CA ALA A 187 2.63 -13.26 4.97
C ALA A 187 3.49 -12.04 5.33
N THR A 188 4.74 -12.03 4.86
CA THR A 188 5.67 -10.91 5.10
C THR A 188 5.40 -9.71 4.20
N GLU A 189 4.86 -9.90 2.99
CA GLU A 189 4.30 -8.81 2.16
C GLU A 189 3.15 -8.09 2.88
N LEU A 190 2.19 -8.86 3.42
CA LEU A 190 1.06 -8.30 4.19
C LEU A 190 1.52 -7.59 5.48
N ALA A 191 2.62 -8.07 6.08
CA ALA A 191 3.20 -7.42 7.25
C ALA A 191 3.93 -6.11 6.90
N ALA A 192 4.61 -6.06 5.75
CA ALA A 192 5.20 -4.82 5.23
C ALA A 192 4.11 -3.82 4.83
N ASP A 193 3.00 -4.27 4.22
CA ASP A 193 1.82 -3.44 3.92
C ASP A 193 1.25 -2.75 5.17
N SER A 194 1.10 -3.51 6.26
CA SER A 194 0.58 -3.01 7.54
C SER A 194 1.50 -1.93 8.14
N GLU A 195 2.81 -2.18 8.14
CA GLU A 195 3.80 -1.24 8.67
C GLU A 195 3.86 0.03 7.81
N ALA A 196 3.93 -0.11 6.48
CA ALA A 196 3.98 1.02 5.56
C ALA A 196 2.75 1.92 5.64
N THR A 197 1.57 1.31 5.64
CA THR A 197 0.29 2.01 5.79
C THR A 197 0.25 2.79 7.10
N THR A 198 0.70 2.18 8.19
CA THR A 198 0.75 2.84 9.50
C THR A 198 1.67 4.05 9.50
N LEU A 199 2.89 3.89 8.96
CA LEU A 199 3.87 4.98 8.89
C LEU A 199 3.36 6.14 8.01
N CYS A 200 2.74 5.84 6.87
CA CYS A 200 2.10 6.84 6.02
C CYS A 200 1.00 7.61 6.77
N LEU A 201 0.09 6.93 7.46
CA LEU A 201 -1.01 7.58 8.18
C LEU A 201 -0.51 8.46 9.32
N ILE A 202 0.49 8.00 10.07
CA ILE A 202 1.12 8.80 11.13
C ILE A 202 1.84 10.02 10.54
N ALA A 203 2.57 9.86 9.44
CA ALA A 203 3.25 10.96 8.77
C ALA A 203 2.24 12.00 8.23
N SER A 204 1.18 11.56 7.56
CA SER A 204 0.11 12.43 7.07
C SER A 204 -0.59 13.17 8.22
N ALA A 205 -0.88 12.48 9.33
CA ALA A 205 -1.48 13.12 10.50
C ALA A 205 -0.59 14.25 11.07
N ARG A 206 0.73 14.02 11.14
CA ARG A 206 1.69 15.04 11.59
C ARG A 206 1.74 16.26 10.68
N HIS A 207 1.50 16.09 9.39
CA HIS A 207 1.51 17.19 8.42
C HIS A 207 0.18 17.94 8.34
N PHE A 208 -0.94 17.24 8.44
CA PHE A 208 -2.24 17.82 8.13
C PHE A 208 -3.11 18.13 9.37
N LEU A 209 -3.01 17.40 10.48
CA LEU A 209 -3.92 17.65 11.62
C LEU A 209 -3.56 18.90 12.43
N ARG A 210 -2.27 19.09 12.72
CA ARG A 210 -1.71 20.28 13.41
C ARG A 210 -0.32 20.63 12.88
N GLY A 211 -0.04 20.23 11.65
CA GLY A 211 1.25 20.45 11.01
C GLY A 211 1.36 21.84 10.39
N PRO A 212 2.54 22.18 9.85
CA PRO A 212 2.82 23.52 9.32
C PRO A 212 2.05 23.86 8.03
N LEU A 213 1.25 22.92 7.51
CA LEU A 213 0.62 23.00 6.19
C LEU A 213 -0.88 23.33 6.25
N VAL A 214 -1.47 23.55 7.44
CA VAL A 214 -2.92 23.78 7.54
C VAL A 214 -3.25 24.92 8.50
N ASP A 215 -4.21 25.75 8.10
CA ASP A 215 -4.79 26.79 8.94
C ASP A 215 -5.63 26.18 10.08
N GLU A 216 -5.80 26.93 11.18
CA GLU A 216 -6.56 26.46 12.35
C GLU A 216 -8.03 26.14 11.95
N GLY A 217 -8.38 24.85 11.96
CA GLY A 217 -9.75 24.37 11.74
C GLY A 217 -9.93 23.42 10.55
N ASP A 218 -9.04 23.48 9.54
CA ASP A 218 -9.20 22.69 8.31
C ASP A 218 -8.42 21.36 8.32
N GLY A 219 -7.62 21.13 9.36
CA GLY A 219 -6.69 19.99 9.44
C GLY A 219 -7.34 18.62 9.30
N ALA A 220 -8.55 18.44 9.84
CA ALA A 220 -9.28 17.18 9.72
C ALA A 220 -9.70 16.86 8.28
N GLU A 221 -10.23 17.85 7.55
CA GLU A 221 -10.71 17.64 6.17
C GLU A 221 -9.54 17.40 5.22
N VAL A 222 -8.46 18.17 5.35
CA VAL A 222 -7.24 17.97 4.57
C VAL A 222 -6.60 16.61 4.86
N PHE A 223 -6.54 16.21 6.14
CA PHE A 223 -6.05 14.87 6.51
C PHE A 223 -6.92 13.77 5.92
N ILE A 224 -8.25 13.86 6.07
CA ILE A 224 -9.21 12.90 5.52
C ILE A 224 -9.08 12.79 3.99
N GLY A 225 -8.98 13.93 3.28
CA GLY A 225 -8.75 13.96 1.85
C GLY A 225 -7.43 13.29 1.46
N SER A 226 -6.36 13.52 2.23
CA SER A 226 -5.06 12.89 1.97
C SER A 226 -5.10 11.37 2.16
N VAL A 227 -5.85 10.89 3.17
CA VAL A 227 -6.07 9.46 3.42
C VAL A 227 -6.87 8.83 2.27
N TYR A 228 -7.90 9.53 1.78
CA TYR A 228 -8.67 9.08 0.61
C TYR A 228 -7.75 8.87 -0.60
N LEU A 229 -6.91 9.86 -0.93
CA LEU A 229 -5.97 9.77 -2.05
C LEU A 229 -4.88 8.71 -1.84
N LEU A 230 -4.42 8.50 -0.60
CA LEU A 230 -3.52 7.39 -0.28
C LEU A 230 -4.16 6.04 -0.62
N ILE A 231 -5.42 5.81 -0.23
CA ILE A 231 -6.12 4.54 -0.53
C ILE A 231 -6.27 4.33 -2.04
N CYS A 232 -6.61 5.39 -2.80
CA CYS A 232 -6.63 5.33 -4.26
C CYS A 232 -5.26 4.92 -4.82
N SER A 233 -4.18 5.50 -4.29
CA SER A 233 -2.81 5.14 -4.65
C SER A 233 -2.47 3.70 -4.32
N LEU A 234 -2.85 3.19 -3.14
CA LEU A 234 -2.60 1.79 -2.76
C LEU A 234 -3.30 0.80 -3.68
N ALA A 235 -4.55 1.09 -4.06
CA ALA A 235 -5.24 0.28 -5.06
C ALA A 235 -4.44 0.26 -6.38
N CYS A 236 -4.00 1.40 -6.90
CA CYS A 236 -3.17 1.45 -8.10
C CYS A 236 -1.87 0.62 -7.97
N ILE A 237 -1.17 0.77 -6.85
CA ILE A 237 0.10 0.09 -6.57
C ILE A 237 -0.09 -1.44 -6.50
N PHE A 238 -1.07 -1.92 -5.74
CA PHE A 238 -1.29 -3.35 -5.55
C PHE A 238 -1.58 -4.08 -6.87
N TYR A 239 -2.37 -3.45 -7.74
CA TYR A 239 -2.61 -3.97 -9.08
C TYR A 239 -1.36 -3.92 -9.95
N ARG A 240 -0.55 -2.85 -9.88
CA ARG A 240 0.72 -2.78 -10.63
C ARG A 240 1.72 -3.86 -10.24
N PHE A 241 1.87 -4.14 -8.94
CA PHE A 241 2.71 -5.25 -8.48
C PHE A 241 2.24 -6.62 -8.99
N ASN A 242 0.95 -6.73 -9.33
CA ASN A 242 0.37 -7.91 -9.99
C ASN A 242 0.27 -7.74 -11.53
N ALA A 243 1.12 -6.92 -12.14
CA ALA A 243 1.16 -6.67 -13.59
C ALA A 243 -0.19 -6.22 -14.19
N GLY A 244 -1.00 -5.50 -13.41
CA GLY A 244 -2.34 -5.05 -13.80
C GLY A 244 -3.43 -6.12 -13.71
N SER A 245 -3.10 -7.32 -13.23
CA SER A 245 -4.05 -8.41 -13.07
C SER A 245 -4.61 -8.47 -11.65
N SER A 246 -5.84 -8.99 -11.51
CA SER A 246 -6.42 -9.38 -10.22
C SER A 246 -6.42 -10.91 -10.12
N PRO A 247 -5.27 -11.55 -9.84
CA PRO A 247 -5.26 -13.01 -9.72
C PRO A 247 -6.24 -13.44 -8.63
N ASN A 248 -6.96 -14.53 -8.89
CA ASN A 248 -7.83 -15.15 -7.91
C ASN A 248 -7.04 -15.48 -6.64
N VAL A 249 -7.69 -15.32 -5.49
CA VAL A 249 -7.15 -15.80 -4.21
C VAL A 249 -7.28 -17.31 -4.20
N ILE A 250 -6.17 -18.00 -4.46
CA ILE A 250 -6.15 -19.46 -4.64
C ILE A 250 -5.39 -20.16 -3.51
N THR A 251 -5.72 -21.43 -3.32
CA THR A 251 -4.93 -22.40 -2.55
C THR A 251 -4.66 -23.60 -3.47
N PRO A 252 -3.43 -24.14 -3.53
CA PRO A 252 -2.24 -23.72 -2.77
C PRO A 252 -1.70 -22.35 -3.20
N ILE A 253 -1.10 -21.62 -2.26
CA ILE A 253 -0.50 -20.30 -2.50
C ILE A 253 0.75 -20.42 -3.38
N THR A 254 0.86 -19.56 -4.40
CA THR A 254 1.98 -19.49 -5.35
C THR A 254 2.33 -18.04 -5.67
N GLY A 255 3.57 -17.80 -6.07
CA GLY A 255 4.08 -16.47 -6.36
C GLY A 255 4.60 -15.77 -5.10
N SER A 256 5.05 -14.52 -5.28
CA SER A 256 5.63 -13.71 -4.22
C SER A 256 4.64 -12.74 -3.56
N HIS A 257 3.55 -12.39 -4.25
CA HIS A 257 2.65 -11.32 -3.83
C HIS A 257 1.20 -11.80 -3.61
N PRO A 258 0.54 -11.34 -2.54
CA PRO A 258 -0.90 -11.50 -2.37
C PRO A 258 -1.69 -10.83 -3.50
N SER A 259 -2.88 -11.36 -3.75
CA SER A 259 -3.86 -10.76 -4.68
C SER A 259 -4.19 -9.31 -4.26
N PRO A 260 -4.30 -8.35 -5.21
CA PRO A 260 -4.58 -6.95 -4.90
C PRO A 260 -5.83 -6.76 -4.04
N ILE A 261 -6.91 -7.48 -4.37
CA ILE A 261 -8.17 -7.35 -3.63
C ILE A 261 -8.04 -7.87 -2.19
N TYR A 262 -7.23 -8.90 -1.95
CA TYR A 262 -6.97 -9.39 -0.60
C TYR A 262 -6.19 -8.36 0.23
N ARG A 263 -5.19 -7.71 -0.38
CA ARG A 263 -4.43 -6.60 0.25
C ARG A 263 -5.36 -5.43 0.60
N LEU A 264 -6.26 -5.05 -0.30
CA LEU A 264 -7.24 -3.99 -0.05
C LEU A 264 -8.23 -4.32 1.07
N GLU A 265 -8.73 -5.57 1.14
CA GLU A 265 -9.62 -6.01 2.21
C GLU A 265 -8.96 -5.98 3.60
N LEU A 266 -7.63 -6.13 3.68
CA LEU A 266 -6.87 -5.96 4.92
C LEU A 266 -6.56 -4.49 5.21
N SER A 267 -6.13 -3.74 4.20
CA SER A 267 -5.69 -2.35 4.35
C SER A 267 -6.85 -1.41 4.67
N ALA A 268 -8.02 -1.58 4.04
CA ALA A 268 -9.19 -0.73 4.25
C ALA A 268 -9.60 -0.58 5.74
N PRO A 269 -9.83 -1.68 6.50
CA PRO A 269 -10.12 -1.59 7.93
C PRO A 269 -8.99 -1.02 8.76
N HIS A 270 -7.75 -1.39 8.46
CA HIS A 270 -6.59 -0.81 9.14
C HIS A 270 -6.56 0.72 9.00
N ILE A 271 -6.84 1.21 7.79
CA ILE A 271 -6.79 2.64 7.48
C ILE A 271 -7.92 3.41 8.18
N TYR A 272 -9.18 2.98 8.07
CA TYR A 272 -10.25 3.75 8.70
C TYR A 272 -10.19 3.72 10.23
N GLU A 273 -9.74 2.61 10.85
CA GLU A 273 -9.57 2.52 12.31
C GLU A 273 -8.45 3.42 12.80
N LEU A 274 -7.29 3.40 12.13
CA LEU A 274 -6.16 4.22 12.53
C LEU A 274 -6.42 5.71 12.26
N THR A 275 -7.08 6.05 11.16
CA THR A 275 -7.53 7.42 10.88
C THR A 275 -8.49 7.92 11.95
N GLU A 276 -9.47 7.10 12.37
CA GLU A 276 -10.38 7.45 13.47
C GLU A 276 -9.61 7.71 14.78
N LEU A 277 -8.64 6.84 15.10
CA LEU A 277 -7.79 6.99 16.28
C LEU A 277 -6.96 8.28 16.23
N LEU A 278 -6.34 8.59 15.09
CA LEU A 278 -5.50 9.77 14.90
C LEU A 278 -6.31 11.06 14.99
N LEU A 279 -7.51 11.10 14.40
CA LEU A 279 -8.45 12.22 14.50
C LEU A 279 -8.83 12.48 15.97
N LYS A 280 -9.24 11.43 16.69
CA LYS A 280 -9.58 11.53 18.12
C LYS A 280 -8.41 12.01 18.97
N ALA A 281 -7.19 11.54 18.68
CA ALA A 281 -5.98 11.97 19.38
C ALA A 281 -5.65 13.46 19.18
N HIS A 282 -6.23 14.11 18.16
CA HIS A 282 -6.06 15.53 17.86
C HIS A 282 -7.35 16.35 18.06
N ASP A 283 -8.32 15.79 18.79
CA ASP A 283 -9.60 16.43 19.15
C ASP A 283 -10.54 16.71 17.95
N PHE A 284 -10.45 15.90 16.89
CA PHE A 284 -11.37 15.94 15.74
C PHE A 284 -12.37 14.77 15.75
N ASP A 285 -13.59 15.01 15.26
CA ASP A 285 -14.62 13.97 15.09
C ASP A 285 -14.52 13.28 13.72
N GLY A 286 -13.94 12.10 13.70
CA GLY A 286 -13.80 11.27 12.50
C GLY A 286 -14.99 10.35 12.26
N GLN A 287 -16.21 10.89 12.18
CA GLN A 287 -17.48 10.15 12.03
C GLN A 287 -17.31 8.79 11.33
N ARG A 288 -17.33 7.69 12.10
CA ARG A 288 -16.91 6.36 11.65
C ARG A 288 -17.58 5.90 10.36
N ARG A 289 -18.88 6.15 10.20
CA ARG A 289 -19.63 5.81 8.98
C ARG A 289 -19.04 6.49 7.73
N ARG A 290 -18.62 7.74 7.85
CA ARG A 290 -17.97 8.51 6.78
C ARG A 290 -16.62 7.90 6.43
N LEU A 291 -15.79 7.57 7.42
CA LEU A 291 -14.48 6.94 7.21
C LEU A 291 -14.62 5.57 6.51
N VAL A 292 -15.57 4.73 6.95
CA VAL A 292 -15.82 3.45 6.28
C VAL A 292 -16.29 3.65 4.83
N GLY A 293 -17.22 4.58 4.60
CA GLY A 293 -17.74 4.91 3.27
C GLY A 293 -16.66 5.42 2.32
N MET A 294 -15.85 6.40 2.75
CA MET A 294 -14.80 6.97 1.93
C MET A 294 -13.71 5.95 1.60
N THR A 295 -13.32 5.11 2.56
CA THR A 295 -12.26 4.11 2.34
C THR A 295 -12.72 3.04 1.37
N LYS A 296 -13.99 2.63 1.45
CA LYS A 296 -14.60 1.77 0.45
C LYS A 296 -14.64 2.41 -0.93
N GLN A 297 -15.13 3.64 -1.03
CA GLN A 297 -15.20 4.34 -2.30
C GLN A 297 -13.81 4.48 -2.96
N ALA A 298 -12.80 4.89 -2.19
CA ALA A 298 -11.44 5.05 -2.69
C ALA A 298 -10.84 3.73 -3.20
N ALA A 299 -10.98 2.64 -2.44
CA ALA A 299 -10.46 1.33 -2.82
C ALA A 299 -11.17 0.78 -4.07
N ASP A 300 -12.50 0.93 -4.14
CA ASP A 300 -13.31 0.49 -5.27
C ASP A 300 -13.01 1.31 -6.53
N LEU A 301 -12.85 2.63 -6.40
CA LEU A 301 -12.52 3.54 -7.50
C LEU A 301 -11.13 3.23 -8.07
N GLY A 302 -10.12 3.01 -7.23
CA GLY A 302 -8.78 2.60 -7.65
C GLY A 302 -8.79 1.24 -8.34
N SER A 303 -9.48 0.26 -7.78
CA SER A 303 -9.65 -1.06 -8.41
C SER A 303 -10.34 -0.94 -9.77
N PHE A 304 -11.38 -0.13 -9.86
CA PHE A 304 -12.12 0.09 -11.10
C PHE A 304 -11.25 0.78 -12.16
N PHE A 305 -10.47 1.80 -11.78
CA PHE A 305 -9.49 2.45 -12.65
C PHE A 305 -8.48 1.45 -13.22
N CYS A 306 -7.86 0.61 -12.39
CA CYS A 306 -6.87 -0.35 -12.86
C CYS A 306 -7.46 -1.39 -13.83
N ASN A 307 -8.64 -1.92 -13.53
CA ASN A 307 -9.28 -2.93 -14.35
C ASN A 307 -9.82 -2.38 -15.67
N TYR A 308 -10.43 -1.19 -15.63
CA TYR A 308 -11.07 -0.60 -16.81
C TYR A 308 -10.05 0.16 -17.68
N GLY A 309 -9.05 0.80 -17.06
CA GLY A 309 -8.03 1.58 -17.76
C GLY A 309 -6.98 0.75 -18.47
N GLN A 310 -6.65 -0.45 -17.96
CA GLN A 310 -5.62 -1.31 -18.54
C GLN A 310 -6.16 -2.36 -19.53
N GLY A 311 -7.48 -2.42 -19.73
CA GLY A 311 -8.10 -3.03 -20.92
C GLY A 311 -8.03 -4.55 -21.04
N THR A 312 -7.78 -5.28 -19.95
CA THR A 312 -7.54 -6.74 -19.98
C THR A 312 -8.66 -7.60 -19.42
N SER A 313 -9.63 -7.06 -18.70
CA SER A 313 -10.56 -7.90 -17.93
C SER A 313 -11.95 -8.06 -18.55
N THR A 314 -12.39 -9.32 -18.63
CA THR A 314 -13.79 -9.76 -18.83
C THR A 314 -14.44 -10.21 -17.52
N GLU A 315 -13.75 -10.00 -16.38
CA GLU A 315 -14.23 -10.43 -15.07
C GLU A 315 -15.44 -9.60 -14.64
N GLU A 316 -16.37 -10.24 -13.95
CA GLU A 316 -17.47 -9.54 -13.30
C GLU A 316 -16.89 -8.54 -12.30
N THR A 317 -17.12 -7.25 -12.55
CA THR A 317 -16.53 -6.13 -11.81
C THR A 317 -16.78 -6.22 -10.30
N ILE A 318 -17.82 -6.93 -9.89
CA ILE A 318 -18.21 -7.14 -8.50
C ILE A 318 -17.16 -7.89 -7.65
N HIS A 319 -16.25 -8.65 -8.26
CA HIS A 319 -15.20 -9.35 -7.50
C HIS A 319 -14.05 -8.43 -7.10
N LEU A 320 -13.92 -7.29 -7.77
CA LEU A 320 -12.86 -6.29 -7.60
C LEU A 320 -13.13 -5.30 -6.46
N PHE A 321 -14.36 -5.29 -5.92
CA PHE A 321 -14.78 -4.32 -4.91
C PHE A 321 -14.61 -4.86 -3.50
N ILE A 322 -14.20 -4.00 -2.57
CA ILE A 322 -14.13 -4.40 -1.17
C ILE A 322 -15.53 -4.59 -0.59
N LYS A 323 -15.73 -5.68 0.15
CA LYS A 323 -17.00 -6.07 0.78
C LYS A 323 -16.83 -6.30 2.29
N GLY A 324 -15.59 -6.38 2.77
CA GLY A 324 -15.24 -6.84 4.10
C GLY A 324 -15.04 -8.35 4.13
N PHE A 325 -14.01 -8.81 4.83
CA PHE A 325 -13.62 -10.22 4.92
C PHE A 325 -14.76 -11.18 5.29
N LEU A 326 -15.67 -10.77 6.17
CA LEU A 326 -16.80 -11.61 6.59
C LEU A 326 -17.76 -11.92 5.44
N GLN A 327 -17.78 -11.09 4.39
CA GLN A 327 -18.57 -11.28 3.17
C GLN A 327 -17.80 -12.01 2.06
N ARG A 328 -16.59 -12.52 2.37
CA ARG A 328 -15.73 -13.24 1.42
C ARG A 328 -15.35 -14.63 1.95
N PRO A 329 -16.31 -15.55 2.10
CA PRO A 329 -16.03 -16.91 2.56
C PRO A 329 -15.02 -17.64 1.66
N GLU A 330 -14.91 -17.25 0.39
CA GLU A 330 -13.91 -17.77 -0.55
C GLU A 330 -12.46 -17.48 -0.14
N PHE A 331 -12.22 -16.47 0.71
CA PHE A 331 -10.87 -16.14 1.21
C PHE A 331 -10.46 -16.98 2.42
N LYS A 332 -11.40 -17.68 3.09
CA LYS A 332 -11.09 -18.46 4.29
C LYS A 332 -9.92 -19.44 4.13
N PRO A 333 -9.82 -20.26 3.04
CA PRO A 333 -8.72 -21.20 2.88
C PRO A 333 -7.36 -20.50 2.83
N TYR A 334 -7.26 -19.43 2.04
CA TYR A 334 -6.04 -18.62 1.93
C TYR A 334 -5.70 -17.96 3.27
N SER A 335 -6.67 -17.31 3.94
CA SER A 335 -6.47 -16.69 5.24
C SER A 335 -6.02 -17.69 6.30
N LYS A 336 -6.48 -18.94 6.24
CA LYS A 336 -6.07 -20.00 7.15
C LYS A 336 -4.59 -20.34 6.99
N GLU A 337 -4.10 -20.47 5.76
CA GLU A 337 -2.68 -20.71 5.48
C GLU A 337 -1.82 -19.52 5.92
N ILE A 338 -2.24 -18.28 5.61
CA ILE A 338 -1.55 -17.06 6.03
C ILE A 338 -1.50 -16.92 7.56
N LEU A 339 -2.61 -17.12 8.26
CA LEU A 339 -2.64 -17.06 9.73
C LEU A 339 -1.72 -18.10 10.36
N THR A 340 -1.71 -19.31 9.80
CA THR A 340 -0.88 -20.41 10.30
C THR A 340 0.61 -20.09 10.17
N VAL A 341 1.05 -19.64 8.99
CA VAL A 341 2.47 -19.29 8.79
C VAL A 341 2.85 -18.01 9.55
N TRP A 342 1.95 -17.03 9.66
CA TRP A 342 2.22 -15.81 10.43
C TRP A 342 2.43 -16.11 11.90
N ASP A 343 1.58 -16.94 12.52
CA ASP A 343 1.72 -17.35 13.92
C ASP A 343 3.05 -18.08 14.17
N GLU A 344 3.57 -18.78 13.16
CA GLU A 344 4.86 -19.46 13.21
C GLU A 344 6.04 -18.48 13.16
N ILE A 345 6.05 -17.54 12.21
CA ILE A 345 7.22 -16.67 11.95
C ILE A 345 7.23 -15.39 12.79
N HIS A 346 6.06 -14.90 13.22
CA HIS A 346 5.90 -13.63 13.94
C HIS A 346 6.76 -13.54 15.22
N PRO A 347 6.86 -14.58 16.08
CA PRO A 347 7.73 -14.51 17.25
C PRO A 347 9.21 -14.25 16.90
N SER A 348 9.70 -14.84 15.81
CA SER A 348 11.08 -14.64 15.33
C SER A 348 11.28 -13.21 14.82
N ILE A 349 10.34 -12.72 14.00
CA ILE A 349 10.33 -11.34 13.50
C ILE A 349 10.38 -10.34 14.66
N MET A 350 9.53 -10.52 15.67
CA MET A 350 9.48 -9.61 16.81
C MET A 350 10.73 -9.67 17.69
N ALA A 351 11.41 -10.82 17.74
CA ALA A 351 12.68 -10.94 18.45
C ALA A 351 13.83 -10.22 17.71
N SER A 352 13.75 -10.06 16.39
CA SER A 352 14.75 -9.36 15.57
C SER A 352 14.40 -7.91 15.22
N ARG A 353 13.14 -7.49 15.41
CA ARG A 353 12.65 -6.17 15.01
C ARG A 353 13.44 -5.05 15.70
N HIS A 354 13.98 -4.12 14.92
CA HIS A 354 14.86 -3.07 15.43
C HIS A 354 14.13 -1.87 16.03
N PHE A 355 13.05 -1.43 15.37
CA PHE A 355 12.25 -0.27 15.77
C PHE A 355 10.87 -0.31 15.09
N GLY A 356 10.03 0.67 15.40
CA GLY A 356 8.69 0.84 14.83
C GLY A 356 7.62 0.90 15.89
N VAL A 357 6.40 1.25 15.48
CA VAL A 357 5.25 1.33 16.38
C VAL A 357 4.54 -0.02 16.43
N GLU A 358 3.97 -0.38 17.58
CA GLU A 358 3.27 -1.65 17.74
C GLU A 358 2.03 -1.76 16.83
N LEU A 359 1.43 -0.61 16.49
CA LEU A 359 0.30 -0.52 15.57
C LEU A 359 0.68 -0.87 14.11
N GLY A 360 1.98 -0.86 13.76
CA GLY A 360 2.45 -1.24 12.43
C GLY A 360 2.52 -2.75 12.23
N VAL A 361 2.65 -3.52 13.31
CA VAL A 361 2.79 -4.97 13.26
C VAL A 361 1.47 -5.62 12.85
N LEU A 362 1.50 -6.49 11.85
CA LEU A 362 0.32 -7.21 11.38
C LEU A 362 -0.28 -8.07 12.49
N ARG A 363 -1.55 -7.79 12.78
CA ARG A 363 -2.31 -8.45 13.85
C ARG A 363 -3.67 -8.89 13.34
N PHE A 364 -4.13 -10.00 13.90
CA PHE A 364 -5.43 -10.60 13.56
C PHE A 364 -6.26 -10.73 14.83
N THR A 365 -7.46 -10.17 14.81
CA THR A 365 -8.36 -10.20 15.96
C THR A 365 -8.92 -11.61 16.20
N SER A 366 -9.41 -11.85 17.42
CA SER A 366 -10.06 -13.11 17.75
C SER A 366 -11.31 -13.36 16.90
N GLU A 367 -12.05 -12.31 16.54
CA GLU A 367 -13.23 -12.39 15.67
C GLU A 367 -12.84 -12.87 14.27
N PHE A 368 -11.77 -12.32 13.69
CA PHE A 368 -11.30 -12.75 12.38
C PHE A 368 -10.79 -14.19 12.40
N ARG A 369 -10.02 -14.58 13.43
CA ARG A 369 -9.57 -15.97 13.60
C ARG A 369 -10.75 -16.92 13.72
N ASN A 370 -11.76 -16.59 14.53
CA ASN A 370 -12.97 -17.40 14.67
C ASN A 370 -13.70 -17.55 13.33
N PHE A 371 -13.80 -16.47 12.53
CA PHE A 371 -14.37 -16.56 11.20
C PHE A 371 -13.58 -17.52 10.29
N VAL A 372 -12.25 -17.41 10.24
CA VAL A 372 -11.40 -18.23 9.37
C VAL A 372 -11.39 -19.71 9.78
N PHE A 373 -11.33 -20.00 11.09
CA PHE A 373 -11.24 -21.36 11.62
C PHE A 373 -12.60 -22.01 11.92
N SER A 374 -13.71 -21.28 11.84
CA SER A 374 -15.05 -21.87 11.91
C SER A 374 -15.31 -22.79 10.71
N ASP A 375 -15.81 -24.00 10.98
CA ASP A 375 -16.22 -24.93 9.94
C ASP A 375 -17.31 -24.29 9.07
N SER A 376 -17.17 -24.38 7.75
CA SER A 376 -18.18 -23.91 6.79
C SER A 376 -19.45 -24.78 6.75
N SER A 377 -19.71 -25.58 7.79
CA SER A 377 -20.77 -26.58 7.85
C SER A 377 -22.03 -26.08 8.55
N MET A 378 -22.52 -24.87 8.23
CA MET A 378 -23.90 -24.48 8.52
C MET A 378 -24.43 -23.47 7.49
N THR A 379 -24.74 -23.95 6.29
CA THR A 379 -25.82 -23.44 5.45
C THR A 379 -26.42 -24.57 4.66
#